data_AF-A0AAV3Z4U5-F1
#
_entry.id   AF-A0AAV3Z4U5-F1
#
_cell.length_a   1.000
_cell.length_b   1.000
_cell.length_c   1.000
_cell.angle_alpha   90.00
_cell.angle_beta   90.00
_cell.angle_gamma   90.00
#
_symmetry.space_group_name_H-M   'P 1'
#
loop_
_entity.id
_entity.type
_entity.pdbx_description
1 polymer ?
#
loop_
_entity_poly.entity_id
_entity_poly.type
_entity_poly.pdbx_seq_one_letter_code
_entity_poly.pdbx_strand_id
1 'polypeptide(L)'
;MQKEYDKHLMKKETMCKLKDDAKQDALENNTHASAVFDVEVMLTNPKTVYGDAHYMCKLDTHNFTMYNCESKKEVFRYLWPEYVASRGSNEVASCMFDYLSIMAERKVDKFSLLSDSCAEQHKNHTYGPHVMVCS
;
A
#
# COMPACT_ATOMS: atom_id res chain seq x y z
N MET A 1 -21.72 16.08 -9.00
CA MET A 1 -22.33 14.74 -9.24
C MET A 1 -21.87 14.10 -10.54
N GLN A 2 -22.48 14.29 -11.73
CA GLN A 2 -22.06 13.55 -12.95
C GLN A 2 -20.58 13.78 -13.33
N LYS A 3 -20.13 15.04 -13.38
CA LYS A 3 -18.74 15.40 -13.72
C LYS A 3 -17.68 14.90 -12.75
N GLU A 4 -18.05 14.69 -11.48
CA GLU A 4 -17.12 14.16 -10.46
C GLU A 4 -17.03 12.65 -10.55
N TYR A 5 -18.16 12.00 -10.82
CA TYR A 5 -18.23 10.57 -11.10
C TYR A 5 -17.43 10.20 -12.35
N ASP A 6 -17.59 10.95 -13.44
CA ASP A 6 -16.84 10.75 -14.68
C ASP A 6 -15.33 10.98 -14.46
N LYS A 7 -14.95 11.97 -13.65
CA LYS A 7 -13.55 12.20 -13.23
C LYS A 7 -12.99 11.02 -12.43
N HIS A 8 -13.78 10.43 -11.52
CA HIS A 8 -13.36 9.27 -10.76
C HIS A 8 -13.14 8.05 -11.67
N LEU A 9 -14.07 7.81 -12.61
CA LEU A 9 -13.94 6.76 -13.63
C LEU A 9 -12.68 6.94 -14.48
N MET A 10 -12.43 8.13 -15.01
CA MET A 10 -11.23 8.41 -15.81
C MET A 10 -9.92 8.19 -15.02
N LYS A 11 -9.89 8.59 -13.74
CA LYS A 11 -8.73 8.32 -12.87
C LYS A 11 -8.53 6.83 -12.67
N LYS A 12 -9.60 6.09 -12.39
CA LYS A 12 -9.55 4.64 -12.24
C LYS A 12 -9.01 3.97 -13.51
N GLU A 13 -9.52 4.35 -14.68
CA GLU A 13 -9.03 3.81 -15.96
C GLU A 13 -7.55 4.14 -16.21
N THR A 14 -7.13 5.36 -15.88
CA THR A 14 -5.73 5.79 -16.03
C THR A 14 -4.81 5.01 -15.11
N MET A 15 -5.22 4.79 -13.85
CA MET A 15 -4.46 3.99 -12.89
C MET A 15 -4.38 2.53 -13.27
N CYS A 16 -5.46 1.95 -13.81
CA CYS A 16 -5.44 0.59 -14.35
C CYS A 16 -4.44 0.46 -15.50
N LYS A 17 -4.49 1.37 -16.48
CA LYS A 17 -3.54 1.37 -17.61
C LYS A 17 -2.10 1.48 -17.13
N LEU A 18 -1.83 2.43 -16.23
CA LEU A 18 -0.50 2.66 -15.68
C LEU A 18 0.03 1.46 -14.88
N LYS A 19 -0.86 0.74 -14.19
CA LYS A 19 -0.53 -0.51 -13.48
C LYS A 19 -0.19 -1.63 -14.45
N ASP A 20 -0.93 -1.76 -15.54
CA ASP A 20 -0.68 -2.76 -16.57
C ASP A 20 0.65 -2.48 -17.31
N ASP A 21 0.90 -1.22 -17.67
CA ASP A 21 2.14 -0.77 -18.30
C ASP A 21 3.35 -1.03 -17.39
N ALA A 22 3.29 -0.58 -16.12
CA ALA A 22 4.37 -0.78 -15.15
C ALA A 22 4.65 -2.26 -14.88
N LYS A 23 3.62 -3.11 -14.96
CA LYS A 23 3.77 -4.56 -14.82
C LYS A 23 4.42 -5.18 -16.06
N GLN A 24 4.10 -4.70 -17.25
CA GLN A 24 4.72 -5.16 -18.48
C GLN A 24 6.21 -4.77 -18.51
N ASP A 25 6.53 -3.51 -18.20
CA ASP A 25 7.90 -2.99 -18.16
C ASP A 25 8.80 -3.81 -17.23
N ALA A 26 8.26 -4.19 -16.08
CA ALA A 26 8.98 -4.94 -15.07
C ALA A 26 9.08 -6.44 -15.39
N LEU A 27 8.15 -6.98 -16.19
CA LEU A 27 8.26 -8.34 -16.73
C LEU A 27 9.30 -8.46 -17.84
N GLU A 28 9.47 -7.39 -18.63
CA GLU A 28 10.45 -7.32 -19.71
C GLU A 28 11.87 -7.02 -19.21
N ASN A 29 12.00 -6.28 -18.09
CA ASN A 29 13.29 -5.89 -17.51
C ASN A 29 13.48 -6.45 -16.09
N ASN A 30 14.36 -7.42 -15.92
CA ASN A 30 14.71 -8.00 -14.61
C ASN A 30 15.34 -7.00 -13.60
N THR A 31 15.64 -5.77 -14.02
CA THR A 31 16.17 -4.68 -13.17
C THR A 31 15.09 -3.69 -12.72
N HIS A 32 13.84 -3.87 -13.15
CA HIS A 32 12.72 -3.03 -12.79
C HIS A 32 11.76 -3.85 -11.93
N ALA A 33 11.26 -3.28 -10.84
CA ALA A 33 10.22 -3.90 -10.02
C ALA A 33 8.97 -3.01 -9.94
N SER A 34 7.80 -3.62 -10.10
CA SER A 34 6.50 -3.00 -9.95
C SER A 34 5.80 -3.55 -8.70
N ALA A 35 5.43 -2.67 -7.77
CA ALA A 35 4.75 -3.06 -6.54
C ALA A 35 3.50 -2.22 -6.29
N VAL A 36 2.47 -2.86 -5.76
CA VAL A 36 1.25 -2.18 -5.30
C VAL A 36 1.23 -2.24 -3.79
N PHE A 37 1.02 -1.10 -3.13
CA PHE A 37 0.89 -1.05 -1.68
C PHE A 37 -0.50 -0.57 -1.25
N ASP A 38 -0.93 -1.07 -0.10
CA ASP A 38 -2.17 -0.67 0.57
C ASP A 38 -1.95 -0.52 2.08
N VAL A 39 -2.62 0.48 2.66
CA VAL A 39 -2.58 0.78 4.09
C VAL A 39 -3.97 0.60 4.66
N GLU A 40 -4.24 -0.55 5.25
CA GLU A 40 -5.56 -0.87 5.78
C GLU A 40 -5.91 0.05 6.97
N VAL A 41 -7.20 0.34 7.11
CA VAL A 41 -7.68 1.41 8.00
C VAL A 41 -7.73 1.04 9.47
N MET A 42 -7.98 -0.23 9.81
CA MET A 42 -7.90 -0.78 11.17
C MET A 42 -8.38 -2.23 11.14
N LEU A 43 -7.65 -3.14 11.78
CA LEU A 43 -8.18 -4.45 12.14
C LEU A 43 -8.70 -4.36 13.57
N THR A 44 -10.01 -4.11 13.73
CA THR A 44 -10.64 -4.18 15.05
C THR A 44 -10.68 -5.63 15.50
N ASN A 45 -10.15 -5.91 16.69
CA ASN A 45 -10.17 -7.25 17.28
C ASN A 45 -11.60 -7.83 17.35
N PRO A 46 -11.75 -9.17 17.36
CA PRO A 46 -13.06 -9.82 17.37
C PRO A 46 -13.95 -9.25 18.49
N LYS A 47 -15.18 -8.88 18.13
CA LYS A 47 -16.18 -8.33 19.07
C LYS A 47 -16.57 -9.40 20.08
N THR A 48 -15.93 -9.38 21.24
CA THR A 48 -16.30 -10.24 22.37
C THR A 48 -17.53 -9.68 23.08
N VAL A 49 -18.47 -10.57 23.41
CA VAL A 49 -19.76 -10.24 24.06
C VAL A 49 -19.59 -9.95 25.57
N TYR A 50 -18.42 -10.23 26.14
CA TYR A 50 -18.09 -9.99 27.54
C TYR A 50 -17.53 -8.57 27.75
N GLY A 51 -18.15 -7.80 28.64
CA GLY A 51 -17.79 -6.41 28.95
C GLY A 51 -16.34 -6.22 29.46
N ASP A 52 -15.73 -7.25 30.04
CA ASP A 52 -14.35 -7.17 30.53
C ASP A 52 -13.31 -7.24 29.39
N ALA A 53 -13.64 -7.93 28.30
CA ALA A 53 -12.79 -7.96 27.11
C ALA A 53 -12.88 -6.67 26.28
N HIS A 54 -13.91 -5.85 26.50
CA HIS A 54 -14.06 -4.54 25.86
C HIS A 54 -12.88 -3.59 26.20
N TYR A 55 -12.35 -3.69 27.42
CA TYR A 55 -11.19 -2.90 27.85
C TYR A 55 -9.84 -3.50 27.40
N MET A 56 -9.78 -4.82 27.16
CA MET A 56 -8.59 -5.50 26.65
C MET A 56 -8.43 -5.36 25.13
N CYS A 57 -9.52 -5.15 24.39
CA CYS A 57 -9.58 -5.08 22.92
C CYS A 57 -9.61 -3.64 22.37
N LYS A 58 -8.91 -2.69 23.01
CA LYS A 58 -8.88 -1.29 22.57
C LYS A 58 -7.62 -0.90 21.79
N LEU A 59 -6.78 -1.86 21.45
CA LEU A 59 -5.56 -1.65 20.68
C LEU A 59 -5.82 -1.97 19.22
N ASP A 60 -5.70 -0.96 18.39
CA ASP A 60 -5.81 -1.12 16.95
C ASP A 60 -4.54 -1.76 16.38
N THR A 61 -4.69 -2.63 15.39
CA THR A 61 -3.55 -3.17 14.63
C THR A 61 -3.54 -2.56 13.25
N HIS A 62 -2.38 -2.01 12.88
CA HIS A 62 -2.12 -1.47 11.55
C HIS A 62 -1.54 -2.57 10.66
N ASN A 63 -2.03 -2.63 9.42
CA ASN A 63 -1.54 -3.55 8.40
C ASN A 63 -1.11 -2.74 7.17
N PHE A 64 0.18 -2.81 6.85
CA PHE A 64 0.74 -2.29 5.62
C PHE A 64 1.15 -3.46 4.74
N THR A 65 0.53 -3.57 3.56
CA THR A 65 0.79 -4.68 2.64
C THR A 65 1.37 -4.16 1.34
N MET A 66 2.40 -4.83 0.84
CA MET A 66 3.02 -4.53 -0.44
C MET A 66 3.14 -5.78 -1.29
N TYR A 67 2.62 -5.68 -2.50
CA TYR A 67 2.44 -6.78 -3.43
C TYR A 67 3.33 -6.58 -4.65
N ASN A 68 4.23 -7.52 -4.92
CA ASN A 68 5.04 -7.49 -6.14
C ASN A 68 4.21 -7.99 -7.33
N CYS A 69 4.09 -7.16 -8.37
CA CYS A 69 3.28 -7.43 -9.55
C CYS A 69 3.91 -8.40 -10.56
N GLU A 70 5.24 -8.53 -10.59
CA GLU A 70 5.93 -9.50 -11.47
C GLU A 70 5.82 -10.92 -10.92
N SER A 71 6.28 -11.12 -9.69
CA SER A 71 6.48 -12.47 -9.15
C SER A 71 5.17 -13.14 -8.73
N LYS A 72 4.05 -12.40 -8.68
CA LYS A 72 2.69 -12.80 -8.25
C LYS A 72 2.57 -13.56 -6.92
N LYS A 73 3.70 -13.86 -6.26
CA LYS A 73 3.84 -14.77 -5.11
C LYS A 73 4.48 -14.10 -3.91
N GLU A 74 5.10 -12.94 -4.08
CA GLU A 74 5.77 -12.22 -3.00
C GLU A 74 4.90 -11.08 -2.50
N VAL A 75 4.49 -11.21 -1.24
CA VAL A 75 3.70 -10.22 -0.52
C VAL A 75 4.41 -9.91 0.78
N PHE A 76 4.80 -8.65 0.95
CA PHE A 76 5.38 -8.16 2.19
C PHE A 76 4.26 -7.59 3.05
N ARG A 77 4.17 -8.06 4.29
CA ARG A 77 3.13 -7.63 5.24
C ARG A 77 3.83 -7.13 6.49
N TYR A 78 3.56 -5.88 6.83
CA TYR A 78 4.06 -5.22 8.02
C TYR A 78 2.87 -4.98 8.93
N LEU A 79 2.82 -5.76 10.02
CA LEU A 79 1.79 -5.68 11.03
C LEU A 79 2.41 -5.12 12.29
N TRP A 80 1.84 -4.03 12.81
CA TRP A 80 2.22 -3.51 14.12
C TRP A 80 0.99 -3.06 14.89
N PRO A 81 0.95 -3.34 16.20
CA PRO A 81 -0.08 -2.81 17.06
C PRO A 81 0.19 -1.34 17.41
N GLU A 82 -0.87 -0.58 17.66
CA GLU A 82 -0.83 0.87 17.95
C GLU A 82 0.12 1.24 19.10
N TYR A 83 0.29 0.36 20.10
CA TYR A 83 1.21 0.62 21.22
C TYR A 83 2.70 0.60 20.82
N VAL A 84 3.04 0.01 19.67
CA VAL A 84 4.43 -0.06 19.18
C VAL A 84 4.75 1.18 18.35
N ALA A 85 3.86 1.55 17.43
CA ALA A 85 4.06 2.70 16.55
C ALA A 85 2.72 3.22 16.03
N SER A 86 2.68 4.49 15.65
CA SER A 86 1.48 5.14 15.13
C SER A 86 1.25 4.79 13.65
N ARG A 87 0.14 5.27 13.09
CA ARG A 87 -0.16 5.17 11.64
C ARG A 87 0.41 6.35 10.83
N GLY A 88 1.56 6.87 11.25
CA GLY A 88 2.15 8.07 10.67
C GLY A 88 2.83 7.81 9.34
N SER A 89 3.25 8.90 8.69
CA SER A 89 4.02 8.85 7.45
C SER A 89 5.38 8.19 7.62
N ASN A 90 5.95 8.28 8.82
CA ASN A 90 7.30 7.79 9.13
C ASN A 90 7.32 6.27 9.21
N GLU A 91 6.28 5.67 9.77
CA GLU A 91 6.11 4.22 9.87
C GLU A 91 5.93 3.61 8.48
N VAL A 92 5.09 4.23 7.64
CA VAL A 92 4.91 3.82 6.24
C VAL A 92 6.23 3.98 5.47
N ALA A 93 6.94 5.10 5.64
CA ALA A 93 8.23 5.32 4.98
C ALA A 93 9.29 4.31 5.44
N SER A 94 9.30 3.90 6.71
CA SER A 94 10.22 2.89 7.23
C SER A 94 9.92 1.51 6.63
N CYS A 95 8.65 1.13 6.53
CA CYS A 95 8.25 -0.12 5.86
C CYS A 95 8.58 -0.10 4.36
N MET A 96 8.39 1.04 3.69
CA MET A 96 8.79 1.21 2.29
C MET A 96 10.32 1.13 2.13
N PHE A 97 11.08 1.74 3.03
CA PHE A 97 12.55 1.71 2.98
C PHE A 97 13.10 0.29 3.17
N ASP A 98 12.52 -0.48 4.09
CA ASP A 98 12.87 -1.88 4.30
C ASP A 98 12.67 -2.71 3.02
N TYR A 99 11.51 -2.56 2.37
CA TYR A 99 11.25 -3.22 1.09
C TYR A 99 12.21 -2.78 -0.02
N LEU A 100 12.46 -1.49 -0.16
CA LEU A 100 13.40 -0.97 -1.17
C LEU A 100 14.81 -1.53 -0.94
N SER A 101 15.22 -1.67 0.32
CA SER A 101 16.51 -2.27 0.68
C SER A 101 16.58 -3.74 0.26
N ILE A 102 15.53 -4.52 0.55
CA ILE A 102 15.41 -5.93 0.14
C ILE A 102 15.46 -6.05 -1.39
N MET A 103 14.84 -5.12 -2.11
CA MET A 103 14.85 -5.16 -3.57
C MET A 103 16.16 -4.65 -4.18
N ALA A 104 16.85 -3.70 -3.53
CA ALA A 104 18.18 -3.27 -3.93
C ALA A 104 19.20 -4.42 -3.83
N GLU A 105 19.10 -5.26 -2.79
CA GLU A 105 19.90 -6.50 -2.69
C GLU A 105 19.65 -7.46 -3.86
N ARG A 106 18.45 -7.41 -4.45
CA ARG A 106 18.07 -8.20 -5.64
C ARG A 106 18.48 -7.55 -6.97
N LYS A 107 19.25 -6.46 -6.93
CA LYS A 107 19.73 -5.70 -8.10
C LYS A 107 18.61 -5.08 -8.94
N VAL A 108 17.55 -4.64 -8.27
CA VAL A 108 16.52 -3.82 -8.88
C VAL A 108 16.95 -2.35 -8.80
N ASP A 109 17.06 -1.70 -9.95
CA ASP A 109 17.48 -0.30 -10.07
C ASP A 109 16.28 0.65 -10.15
N LYS A 110 15.16 0.21 -10.74
CA LYS A 110 13.96 1.04 -10.88
C LYS A 110 12.76 0.43 -10.18
N PHE A 111 12.00 1.30 -9.53
CA PHE A 111 10.82 0.93 -8.76
C PHE A 111 9.60 1.70 -9.22
N SER A 112 8.53 0.98 -9.56
CA SER A 112 7.21 1.54 -9.83
C SER A 112 6.29 1.18 -8.67
N LEU A 113 6.09 2.10 -7.73
CA LEU A 113 5.19 1.90 -6.59
C LEU A 113 3.83 2.52 -6.88
N LEU A 114 2.78 1.70 -6.81
CA LEU A 114 1.38 2.10 -7.02
C LEU A 114 0.58 2.00 -5.71
N SER A 115 -0.10 3.07 -5.33
CA SER A 115 -1.02 3.05 -4.18
C SER A 115 -2.42 2.63 -4.62
N ASP A 116 -2.98 1.55 -4.08
CA ASP A 116 -4.38 1.13 -4.35
C ASP A 116 -5.39 1.82 -3.42
N SER A 117 -5.17 3.11 -3.15
CA SER A 117 -6.10 3.92 -2.35
C SER A 117 -7.28 4.37 -3.21
N CYS A 118 -8.01 3.41 -3.78
CA CYS A 118 -9.24 3.64 -4.50
C CYS A 118 -10.43 3.66 -3.52
N ALA A 119 -10.41 4.56 -2.55
CA ALA A 119 -11.61 4.92 -1.78
C ALA A 119 -11.41 6.25 -1.06
N GLU A 120 -12.32 7.18 -1.36
CA GLU A 120 -12.60 8.38 -0.58
C GLU A 120 -12.86 8.03 0.88
N GLN A 121 -11.84 7.97 1.74
CA GLN A 121 -12.04 8.02 3.20
C GLN A 121 -10.78 8.39 3.99
N HIS A 122 -9.58 8.19 3.46
CA HIS A 122 -8.34 8.61 4.11
C HIS A 122 -7.54 9.55 3.22
N LYS A 123 -8.02 10.81 3.13
CA LYS A 123 -7.19 11.93 2.64
C LYS A 123 -6.15 12.29 3.71
N ASN A 124 -5.17 11.43 3.91
CA ASN A 124 -3.86 11.94 4.25
C ASN A 124 -3.36 12.59 2.96
N HIS A 125 -3.33 13.94 2.93
CA HIS A 125 -3.06 14.76 1.75
C HIS A 125 -1.73 14.45 1.04
N THR A 126 -0.90 13.59 1.64
CA THR A 126 0.43 13.19 1.19
C THR A 126 0.42 11.97 0.24
N TYR A 127 -0.62 11.13 0.24
CA TYR A 127 -0.64 9.83 -0.47
C TYR A 127 -1.80 9.72 -1.45
N GLY A 128 -1.96 10.68 -2.36
CA GLY A 128 -2.81 10.48 -3.53
C GLY A 128 -2.35 9.27 -4.37
N PRO A 129 -3.13 8.82 -5.37
CA PRO A 129 -2.67 7.84 -6.35
C PRO A 129 -1.48 8.43 -7.12
N HIS A 130 -0.29 8.23 -6.57
CA HIS A 130 0.97 8.69 -7.09
C HIS A 130 1.78 7.46 -7.44
N VAL A 131 2.25 7.41 -8.68
CA VAL A 131 3.29 6.48 -9.07
C VAL A 131 4.61 7.14 -8.73
N MET A 132 5.27 6.58 -7.72
CA MET A 132 6.63 6.96 -7.40
C MET A 132 7.54 6.10 -8.26
N VAL A 133 8.12 6.71 -9.30
CA VAL A 133 9.19 6.11 -10.10
C VAL A 133 10.51 6.64 -9.54
N CYS A 134 11.23 5.80 -8.82
CA CYS A 134 12.61 6.12 -8.42
C CYS A 134 13.54 5.54 -9.49
N SER A 135 14.36 6.41 -10.10
CA SER A 135 15.32 6.11 -11.16
C SER A 135 16.74 6.10 -10.64
#